data_AF-A0A7J4IH37-F1
#
_entry.id   AF-A0A7J4IH37-F1
#
_cell.length_a   1.000
_cell.length_b   1.000
_cell.length_c   1.000
_cell.angle_alpha   90.00
_cell.angle_beta   90.00
_cell.angle_gamma   90.00
#
_symmetry.space_group_name_H-M   'P 1'
#
loop_
_entity.id
_entity.type
_entity.pdbx_description
1 polymer ?
#
loop_
_entity_poly.entity_id
_entity_poly.type
_entity_poly.pdbx_seq_one_letter_code
_entity_poly.pdbx_strand_id
1 'polypeptide(L)'
;MNLRYICVLVLLAAIAAPVAAKVTVLPLGDSITRGDYEGDSANGSWRYYLAGQLDAGGFDVDFVGSTTFPTYTRFAFDQDHDGHGGYTTGMLLSYGETEPLKAWMAAYGPPDVVLLMIGTNDALLQVPLADRLRNLRGIVAELRGRSPNVRILLAKIIPTADSARNAQQIAPFNAALPALASELSTPASPIAVVDQYGGYDGAADNGADGIHPDRGGMQKIAARWYAALTPLLSAPGPTTTVPPIILPTPTPLVVPGGTGSAGDPNDDGLCEDVNGNGRKDFADVVLFFNRLDWCAGHAPWAFDFNGNGRIDFADV
;
A
#
# COMPACT_ATOMS: atom_id res chain seq x y z
N MET A 1 20.42 72.24 16.17
CA MET A 1 20.47 71.03 15.31
C MET A 1 21.47 70.07 15.91
N ASN A 2 21.04 68.94 16.46
CA ASN A 2 21.88 67.74 16.61
C ASN A 2 20.94 66.54 16.74
N LEU A 3 20.99 65.69 15.71
CA LEU A 3 20.06 64.62 15.40
C LEU A 3 20.39 63.40 16.27
N ARG A 4 19.43 62.93 17.07
CA ARG A 4 19.54 61.67 17.83
C ARG A 4 19.20 60.51 16.89
N TYR A 5 20.17 59.66 16.58
CA TYR A 5 19.93 58.40 15.85
C TYR A 5 19.35 57.36 16.80
N ILE A 6 18.11 56.93 16.54
CA ILE A 6 17.48 55.77 17.19
C ILE A 6 17.80 54.55 16.31
N CYS A 7 18.66 53.66 16.80
CA CYS A 7 18.83 52.33 16.21
C CYS A 7 17.61 51.48 16.57
N VAL A 8 16.75 51.20 15.59
CA VAL A 8 15.69 50.19 15.71
C VAL A 8 16.31 48.84 15.34
N LEU A 9 16.54 47.99 16.34
CA LEU A 9 16.83 46.57 16.11
C LEU A 9 15.52 45.89 15.69
N VAL A 10 15.43 45.52 14.41
CA VAL A 10 14.37 44.65 13.90
C VAL A 10 14.78 43.21 14.20
N LEU A 11 14.19 42.62 15.25
CA LEU A 11 14.32 41.20 15.53
C LEU A 11 13.45 40.44 14.51
N LEU A 12 14.06 39.89 13.45
CA LEU A 12 13.38 38.88 12.63
C LEU A 12 13.29 37.58 13.43
N ALA A 13 12.15 37.35 14.08
CA ALA A 13 11.80 36.01 14.53
C ALA A 13 11.48 35.17 13.28
N ALA A 14 12.37 34.25 12.91
CA ALA A 14 12.07 33.24 11.92
C ALA A 14 10.94 32.36 12.50
N ILE A 15 9.71 32.55 12.02
CA ILE A 15 8.61 31.64 12.29
C ILE A 15 8.96 30.36 11.54
N ALA A 16 9.57 29.39 12.23
CA ALA A 16 9.69 28.05 11.70
C ALA A 16 8.26 27.52 11.52
N ALA A 17 7.84 27.32 10.28
CA ALA A 17 6.61 26.59 10.00
C ALA A 17 6.71 25.22 10.69
N PRO A 18 5.68 24.76 11.41
CA PRO A 18 5.70 23.42 11.97
C PRO A 18 5.93 22.43 10.82
N VAL A 19 6.96 21.61 10.95
CA VAL A 19 7.16 20.45 10.07
C VAL A 19 5.89 19.62 10.18
N ALA A 20 5.24 19.35 9.05
CA ALA A 20 4.06 18.50 9.04
C ALA A 20 4.43 17.15 9.67
N ALA A 21 3.65 16.69 10.66
CA ALA A 21 3.89 15.39 11.27
C ALA A 21 3.73 14.28 10.23
N LYS A 22 4.60 13.26 10.28
CA LYS A 22 4.50 12.07 9.44
C LYS A 22 3.13 11.43 9.57
N VAL A 23 2.56 10.95 8.47
CA VAL A 23 1.32 10.17 8.50
C VAL A 23 1.66 8.74 8.87
N THR A 24 1.10 8.22 9.96
CA THR A 24 1.29 6.83 10.39
C THR A 24 0.35 5.90 9.64
N VAL A 25 0.89 4.85 9.04
CA VAL A 25 0.15 3.89 8.22
C VAL A 25 0.37 2.49 8.77
N LEU A 26 -0.70 1.77 9.09
CA LEU A 26 -0.64 0.38 9.55
C LEU A 26 -0.95 -0.59 8.39
N PRO A 27 0.02 -1.34 7.86
CA PRO A 27 -0.24 -2.52 7.04
C PRO A 27 -0.77 -3.67 7.92
N LEU A 28 -2.05 -4.01 7.76
CA LEU A 28 -2.72 -5.03 8.58
C LEU A 28 -3.28 -6.17 7.71
N GLY A 29 -2.95 -7.40 8.06
CA GLY A 29 -3.49 -8.54 7.31
C GLY A 29 -2.87 -9.88 7.65
N ASP A 30 -2.90 -10.79 6.67
CA ASP A 30 -2.35 -12.13 6.77
C ASP A 30 -0.93 -12.25 6.18
N SER A 31 -0.57 -13.43 5.66
CA SER A 31 0.71 -13.70 5.02
C SER A 31 0.94 -12.84 3.78
N ILE A 32 -0.10 -12.42 3.07
CA ILE A 32 0.06 -11.54 1.90
C ILE A 32 0.56 -10.16 2.35
N THR A 33 0.11 -9.67 3.51
CA THR A 33 0.62 -8.42 4.12
C THR A 33 2.00 -8.60 4.73
N ARG A 34 2.24 -9.71 5.43
CA ARG A 34 3.57 -10.06 5.95
C ARG A 34 4.62 -10.07 4.84
N GLY A 35 4.25 -10.58 3.67
CA GLY A 35 5.19 -10.98 2.63
C GLY A 35 5.72 -12.39 2.89
N ASP A 36 6.82 -12.72 2.22
CA ASP A 36 7.43 -14.04 2.28
C ASP A 36 7.75 -14.49 3.71
N TYR A 37 7.94 -15.79 3.91
CA TYR A 37 8.37 -16.30 5.22
C TYR A 37 9.88 -16.09 5.45
N GLU A 38 10.65 -16.02 4.35
CA GLU A 38 12.09 -15.87 4.37
C GLU A 38 12.47 -14.42 4.08
N GLY A 39 13.16 -13.77 5.01
CA GLY A 39 13.56 -12.35 4.88
C GLY A 39 14.55 -12.05 3.75
N ASP A 40 15.11 -13.08 3.12
CA ASP A 40 16.04 -12.95 1.99
C ASP A 40 15.41 -13.41 0.65
N SER A 41 14.08 -13.50 0.58
CA SER A 41 13.40 -13.77 -0.69
C SER A 41 13.74 -12.68 -1.72
N ALA A 42 13.84 -13.06 -3.00
CA ALA A 42 14.26 -12.14 -4.06
C ALA A 42 13.22 -11.04 -4.38
N ASN A 43 12.00 -11.14 -3.85
CA ASN A 43 10.85 -10.37 -4.34
C ASN A 43 10.40 -9.27 -3.39
N GLY A 44 10.82 -9.30 -2.11
CA GLY A 44 10.32 -8.39 -1.08
C GLY A 44 8.82 -8.53 -0.79
N SER A 45 8.26 -7.64 0.02
CA SER A 45 6.81 -7.51 0.24
C SER A 45 6.25 -6.39 -0.63
N TRP A 46 4.95 -6.39 -0.97
CA TRP A 46 4.29 -5.22 -1.58
C TRP A 46 4.52 -3.93 -0.77
N ARG A 47 4.79 -4.04 0.54
CA ARG A 47 5.16 -2.90 1.40
C ARG A 47 6.45 -2.21 0.96
N TYR A 48 7.43 -2.97 0.46
CA TYR A 48 8.67 -2.42 -0.09
C TYR A 48 8.41 -1.58 -1.35
N TYR A 49 7.65 -2.13 -2.31
CA TYR A 49 7.29 -1.41 -3.53
C TYR A 49 6.43 -0.17 -3.23
N LEU A 50 5.50 -0.28 -2.28
CA LEU A 50 4.69 0.85 -1.82
C LEU A 50 5.56 1.94 -1.17
N ALA A 51 6.50 1.58 -0.30
CA ALA A 51 7.43 2.53 0.31
C ALA A 51 8.24 3.27 -0.76
N GLY A 52 8.80 2.54 -1.73
CA GLY A 52 9.52 3.16 -2.85
C GLY A 52 8.66 4.09 -3.69
N GLN A 53 7.37 3.76 -3.91
CA GLN A 53 6.41 4.64 -4.58
C GLN A 53 6.13 5.92 -3.75
N LEU A 54 5.97 5.79 -2.43
CA LEU A 54 5.73 6.91 -1.52
C LEU A 54 6.94 7.85 -1.46
N ASP A 55 8.14 7.30 -1.34
CA ASP A 55 9.40 8.06 -1.31
C ASP A 55 9.62 8.83 -2.62
N ALA A 56 9.44 8.16 -3.76
CA ALA A 56 9.53 8.80 -5.07
C ALA A 56 8.45 9.88 -5.29
N GLY A 57 7.27 9.70 -4.67
CA GLY A 57 6.20 10.68 -4.63
C GLY A 57 6.45 11.86 -3.66
N GLY A 58 7.53 11.81 -2.86
CA GLY A 58 7.85 12.83 -1.86
C GLY A 58 6.95 12.82 -0.62
N PHE A 59 6.27 11.70 -0.35
CA PHE A 59 5.41 11.54 0.82
C PHE A 59 6.22 11.10 2.04
N ASP A 60 5.98 11.74 3.20
CA ASP A 60 6.60 11.36 4.47
C ASP A 60 5.64 10.49 5.29
N VAL A 61 5.81 9.17 5.16
CA VAL A 61 5.01 8.13 5.82
C VAL A 61 5.85 7.37 6.83
N ASP A 62 5.22 6.98 7.93
CA ASP A 62 5.77 6.08 8.95
C ASP A 62 4.92 4.81 8.96
N PHE A 63 5.47 3.67 8.53
CA PHE A 63 4.76 2.41 8.75
C PHE A 63 4.83 2.06 10.22
N VAL A 64 3.72 1.57 10.76
CA VAL A 64 3.64 1.14 12.16
C VAL A 64 3.12 -0.28 12.23
N GLY A 65 3.51 -0.99 13.29
CA GLY A 65 3.13 -2.37 13.52
C GLY A 65 3.85 -2.94 14.74
N SER A 66 3.43 -4.12 15.17
CA SER A 66 4.05 -4.82 16.31
C SER A 66 5.28 -5.64 15.92
N THR A 67 5.56 -5.76 14.63
CA THR A 67 6.65 -6.61 14.13
C THR A 67 7.26 -6.07 12.84
N THR A 68 8.51 -6.45 12.60
CA THR A 68 9.22 -6.29 11.33
C THR A 68 9.49 -7.63 10.65
N PHE A 69 8.84 -8.72 11.10
CA PHE A 69 9.12 -10.08 10.62
C PHE A 69 8.35 -10.44 9.33
N PRO A 70 9.04 -10.99 8.29
CA PRO A 70 10.47 -11.25 8.27
C PRO A 70 11.25 -9.96 8.02
N THR A 71 12.43 -9.87 8.62
CA THR A 71 13.31 -8.73 8.38
C THR A 71 14.02 -8.91 7.04
N TYR A 72 13.80 -7.97 6.13
CA TYR A 72 14.44 -7.91 4.84
C TYR A 72 15.79 -7.22 4.93
N THR A 73 16.88 -7.94 4.71
CA THR A 73 18.23 -7.34 4.81
C THR A 73 18.66 -6.67 3.50
N ARG A 74 18.09 -7.08 2.37
CA ARG A 74 18.40 -6.57 1.02
C ARG A 74 17.55 -5.38 0.61
N PHE A 75 16.40 -5.19 1.26
CA PHE A 75 15.45 -4.13 0.94
C PHE A 75 15.44 -3.10 2.05
N ALA A 76 15.91 -1.90 1.75
CA ALA A 76 15.90 -0.78 2.68
C ALA A 76 14.56 -0.03 2.55
N PHE A 77 13.68 -0.21 3.52
CA PHE A 77 12.42 0.52 3.69
C PHE A 77 11.98 0.41 5.15
N ASP A 78 10.95 1.16 5.55
CA ASP A 78 10.30 0.95 6.84
C ASP A 78 9.57 -0.39 6.85
N GLN A 79 9.98 -1.31 7.71
CA GLN A 79 9.51 -2.69 7.67
C GLN A 79 8.40 -2.99 8.68
N ASP A 80 7.95 -2.01 9.45
CA ASP A 80 6.92 -2.23 10.46
C ASP A 80 5.57 -2.64 9.83
N HIS A 81 4.89 -3.62 10.44
CA HIS A 81 3.56 -4.09 10.01
C HIS A 81 2.88 -4.98 11.07
N ASP A 82 1.58 -5.25 10.87
CA ASP A 82 0.82 -6.31 11.56
C ASP A 82 0.28 -7.32 10.52
N GLY A 83 1.20 -7.97 9.83
CA GLY A 83 0.91 -9.02 8.86
C GLY A 83 1.20 -10.39 9.45
N HIS A 84 0.18 -11.25 9.60
CA HIS A 84 0.31 -12.50 10.34
C HIS A 84 -0.11 -13.70 9.49
N GLY A 85 0.87 -14.50 9.05
CA GLY A 85 0.62 -15.64 8.18
C GLY A 85 -0.36 -16.65 8.75
N GLY A 86 -1.31 -17.07 7.91
CA GLY A 86 -2.36 -18.03 8.27
C GLY A 86 -3.56 -17.44 9.02
N TYR A 87 -3.53 -16.16 9.40
CA TYR A 87 -4.64 -15.56 10.16
C TYR A 87 -5.87 -15.38 9.28
N THR A 88 -7.02 -15.75 9.84
CA THR A 88 -8.34 -15.39 9.31
C THR A 88 -8.81 -14.06 9.88
N THR A 89 -9.90 -13.51 9.34
CA THR A 89 -10.60 -12.35 9.92
C THR A 89 -10.94 -12.57 11.41
N GLY A 90 -11.31 -13.79 11.80
CA GLY A 90 -11.63 -14.11 13.19
C GLY A 90 -10.39 -14.17 14.08
N MET A 91 -9.29 -14.70 13.57
CA MET A 91 -8.04 -14.87 14.34
C MET A 91 -7.37 -13.53 14.68
N LEU A 92 -7.60 -12.48 13.90
CA LEU A 92 -7.18 -11.12 14.27
C LEU A 92 -7.84 -10.65 15.57
N LEU A 93 -9.10 -11.05 15.82
CA LEU A 93 -9.85 -10.68 17.01
C LEU A 93 -9.61 -11.63 18.18
N SER A 94 -9.58 -12.94 17.90
CA SER A 94 -9.43 -13.96 18.92
C SER A 94 -8.68 -15.18 18.38
N TYR A 95 -7.58 -15.54 19.04
CA TYR A 95 -6.83 -16.75 18.76
C TYR A 95 -6.49 -17.47 20.06
N GLY A 96 -7.23 -18.54 20.35
CA GLY A 96 -7.21 -19.17 21.68
C GLY A 96 -7.74 -18.21 22.75
N GLU A 97 -6.96 -18.00 23.81
CA GLU A 97 -7.29 -17.08 24.91
C GLU A 97 -6.76 -15.65 24.69
N THR A 98 -6.22 -15.36 23.50
CA THR A 98 -5.61 -14.06 23.19
C THR A 98 -6.52 -13.19 22.32
N GLU A 99 -6.34 -11.86 22.42
CA GLU A 99 -6.95 -10.83 21.56
C GLU A 99 -5.85 -10.16 20.70
N PRO A 100 -5.44 -10.77 19.56
CA PRO A 100 -4.17 -10.44 18.93
C PRO A 100 -4.07 -8.99 18.45
N LEU A 101 -5.06 -8.50 17.69
CA LEU A 101 -5.06 -7.13 17.17
C LEU A 101 -4.94 -6.10 18.29
N LYS A 102 -5.68 -6.30 19.39
CA LYS A 102 -5.63 -5.41 20.55
C LYS A 102 -4.27 -5.42 21.24
N ALA A 103 -3.65 -6.61 21.34
CA ALA A 103 -2.31 -6.74 21.90
C ALA A 103 -1.24 -6.08 21.02
N TRP A 104 -1.31 -6.27 19.70
CA TRP A 104 -0.37 -5.68 18.74
C TRP A 104 -0.44 -4.15 18.74
N MET A 105 -1.64 -3.57 18.71
CA MET A 105 -1.87 -2.13 18.75
C MET A 105 -1.40 -1.44 20.04
N ALA A 106 -1.05 -2.21 21.08
CA ALA A 106 -0.44 -1.67 22.31
C ALA A 106 1.06 -1.37 22.14
N ALA A 107 1.72 -1.93 21.12
CA ALA A 107 3.16 -1.76 20.89
C ALA A 107 3.53 -0.44 20.22
N TYR A 108 2.57 0.25 19.60
CA TYR A 108 2.78 1.48 18.82
C TYR A 108 1.68 2.52 19.06
N GLY A 109 1.88 3.72 18.52
CA GLY A 109 0.91 4.82 18.57
C GLY A 109 -0.36 4.54 17.75
N PRO A 110 -1.49 5.21 18.01
CA PRO A 110 -2.69 5.05 17.19
C PRO A 110 -2.42 5.42 15.71
N PRO A 111 -2.71 4.55 14.73
CA PRO A 111 -2.44 4.85 13.32
C PRO A 111 -3.43 5.86 12.74
N ASP A 112 -2.97 6.67 11.78
CA ASP A 112 -3.80 7.60 11.02
C ASP A 112 -4.54 6.92 9.86
N VAL A 113 -3.91 5.91 9.25
CA VAL A 113 -4.46 5.11 8.15
C VAL A 113 -4.18 3.62 8.39
N VAL A 114 -5.14 2.76 8.06
CA VAL A 114 -4.97 1.29 8.04
C VAL A 114 -5.16 0.78 6.62
N LEU A 115 -4.19 -0.01 6.13
CA LEU A 115 -4.30 -0.80 4.91
C LEU A 115 -4.69 -2.22 5.30
N LEU A 116 -5.98 -2.57 5.18
CA LEU A 116 -6.51 -3.85 5.65
C LEU A 116 -6.73 -4.81 4.48
N MET A 117 -5.94 -5.87 4.41
CA MET A 117 -6.15 -7.00 3.48
C MET A 117 -6.16 -8.32 4.24
N ILE A 118 -7.36 -8.88 4.40
CA ILE A 118 -7.60 -10.11 5.17
C ILE A 118 -8.79 -10.86 4.60
N GLY A 119 -8.76 -12.19 4.67
CA GLY A 119 -9.88 -13.05 4.27
C GLY A 119 -9.47 -14.22 3.37
N THR A 120 -8.22 -14.24 2.90
CA THR A 120 -7.71 -15.33 2.05
C THR A 120 -7.72 -16.66 2.82
N ASN A 121 -7.27 -16.67 4.07
CA ASN A 121 -7.33 -17.86 4.92
C ASN A 121 -8.77 -18.28 5.25
N ASP A 122 -9.69 -17.32 5.43
CA ASP A 122 -11.11 -17.62 5.58
C ASP A 122 -11.66 -18.35 4.35
N ALA A 123 -11.25 -17.94 3.14
CA ALA A 123 -11.62 -18.59 1.88
C ALA A 123 -11.03 -20.00 1.76
N LEU A 124 -9.77 -20.18 2.14
CA LEU A 124 -9.09 -21.49 2.17
C LEU A 124 -9.77 -22.46 3.15
N LEU A 125 -10.15 -21.95 4.32
CA LEU A 125 -10.81 -22.72 5.38
C LEU A 125 -12.34 -22.78 5.24
N GLN A 126 -12.89 -22.20 4.16
CA GLN A 126 -14.33 -22.12 3.89
C GLN A 126 -15.17 -21.56 5.05
N VAL A 127 -14.61 -20.60 5.79
CA VAL A 127 -15.33 -19.90 6.88
C VAL A 127 -16.60 -19.25 6.32
N PRO A 128 -17.77 -19.38 6.93
CA PRO A 128 -19.00 -18.80 6.40
C PRO A 128 -18.90 -17.28 6.15
N LEU A 129 -19.43 -16.80 5.01
CA LEU A 129 -19.38 -15.39 4.64
C LEU A 129 -19.92 -14.46 5.76
N ALA A 130 -21.01 -14.86 6.42
CA ALA A 130 -21.60 -14.12 7.52
C ALA A 130 -20.61 -13.92 8.69
N ASP A 131 -19.80 -14.93 9.00
CA ASP A 131 -18.78 -14.85 10.04
C ASP A 131 -17.65 -13.90 9.64
N ARG A 132 -17.19 -13.96 8.39
CA ARG A 132 -16.16 -13.04 7.87
C ARG A 132 -16.61 -11.58 7.97
N LEU A 133 -17.85 -11.29 7.55
CA LEU A 133 -18.41 -9.95 7.64
C LEU A 133 -18.65 -9.50 9.09
N ARG A 134 -19.04 -10.41 10.00
CA ARG A 134 -19.12 -10.11 11.43
C ARG A 134 -17.74 -9.77 11.99
N ASN A 135 -16.73 -10.55 11.65
CA ASN A 135 -15.37 -10.34 12.13
C ASN A 135 -14.78 -9.02 11.61
N LEU A 136 -15.02 -8.65 10.33
CA LEU A 136 -14.62 -7.34 9.82
C LEU A 136 -15.25 -6.18 10.60
N ARG A 137 -16.53 -6.29 11.02
CA ARG A 137 -17.15 -5.28 11.92
C ARG A 137 -16.40 -5.18 13.25
N GLY A 138 -16.02 -6.33 13.82
CA GLY A 138 -15.22 -6.38 15.04
C GLY A 138 -13.84 -5.75 14.87
N ILE A 139 -13.14 -6.04 13.77
CA ILE A 139 -11.82 -5.45 13.47
C ILE A 139 -11.94 -3.93 13.38
N VAL A 140 -12.93 -3.42 12.65
CA VAL A 140 -13.17 -1.96 12.55
C VAL A 140 -13.48 -1.35 13.91
N ALA A 141 -14.24 -2.04 14.77
CA ALA A 141 -14.54 -1.57 16.12
C ALA A 141 -13.27 -1.49 16.99
N GLU A 142 -12.40 -2.50 16.96
CA GLU A 142 -11.13 -2.50 17.69
C GLU A 142 -10.20 -1.38 17.20
N LEU A 143 -10.05 -1.20 15.89
CA LEU A 143 -9.25 -0.12 15.29
C LEU A 143 -9.75 1.26 15.76
N ARG A 144 -11.06 1.49 15.76
CA ARG A 144 -11.67 2.75 16.21
C ARG A 144 -11.60 2.95 17.72
N GLY A 145 -11.60 1.86 18.49
CA GLY A 145 -11.37 1.90 19.93
C GLY A 145 -9.98 2.46 20.27
N ARG A 146 -8.98 2.19 19.42
CA ARG A 146 -7.62 2.72 19.56
C ARG A 146 -7.43 4.09 18.89
N SER A 147 -7.96 4.27 17.69
CA SER A 147 -7.84 5.48 16.87
C SER A 147 -9.23 5.90 16.34
N PRO A 148 -9.97 6.77 17.07
CA PRO A 148 -11.35 7.12 16.71
C PRO A 148 -11.51 7.78 15.34
N ASN A 149 -10.44 8.38 14.80
CA ASN A 149 -10.42 9.08 13.52
C ASN A 149 -9.67 8.29 12.43
N VAL A 150 -9.37 7.00 12.67
CA VAL A 150 -8.61 6.18 11.71
C VAL A 150 -9.31 6.12 10.37
N ARG A 151 -8.54 6.31 9.29
CA ARG A 151 -9.02 6.12 7.92
C ARG A 151 -8.69 4.68 7.51
N ILE A 152 -9.65 3.95 6.96
CA ILE A 152 -9.45 2.54 6.65
C ILE A 152 -9.57 2.34 5.14
N LEU A 153 -8.50 1.83 4.54
CA LEU A 153 -8.52 1.34 3.16
C LEU A 153 -8.68 -0.18 3.23
N LEU A 154 -9.89 -0.67 2.92
CA LEU A 154 -10.28 -2.08 2.99
C LEU A 154 -10.12 -2.74 1.63
N ALA A 155 -9.18 -3.67 1.50
CA ALA A 155 -8.96 -4.38 0.24
C ALA A 155 -10.07 -5.40 -0.04
N LYS A 156 -10.58 -5.42 -1.28
CA LYS A 156 -10.98 -6.68 -1.90
C LYS A 156 -9.75 -7.57 -1.95
N ILE A 157 -9.85 -8.84 -1.55
CA ILE A 157 -8.70 -9.75 -1.57
C ILE A 157 -8.41 -10.22 -2.99
N ILE A 158 -7.13 -10.47 -3.30
CA ILE A 158 -6.66 -10.99 -4.60
C ILE A 158 -7.25 -12.37 -4.90
N PRO A 159 -7.38 -12.77 -6.19
CA PRO A 159 -7.69 -14.15 -6.55
C PRO A 159 -6.52 -15.09 -6.26
N THR A 160 -6.85 -16.37 -6.07
CA THR A 160 -5.90 -17.50 -6.05
C THR A 160 -5.84 -18.17 -7.43
N ALA A 161 -4.92 -19.11 -7.66
CA ALA A 161 -4.88 -19.90 -8.89
C ALA A 161 -6.07 -20.88 -9.00
N ASP A 162 -6.78 -21.12 -7.90
CA ASP A 162 -7.97 -21.98 -7.84
C ASP A 162 -9.24 -21.20 -8.21
N SER A 163 -9.70 -21.41 -9.44
CA SER A 163 -10.90 -20.75 -9.97
C SER A 163 -12.19 -21.10 -9.23
N ALA A 164 -12.28 -22.31 -8.66
CA ALA A 164 -13.45 -22.73 -7.88
C ALA A 164 -13.50 -21.98 -6.55
N ARG A 165 -12.36 -21.85 -5.86
CA ARG A 165 -12.23 -21.01 -4.65
C ARG A 165 -12.54 -19.56 -4.95
N ASN A 166 -12.04 -19.03 -6.07
CA ASN A 166 -12.30 -17.66 -6.47
C ASN A 166 -13.81 -17.41 -6.62
N ALA A 167 -14.50 -18.30 -7.35
CA ALA A 167 -15.94 -18.17 -7.59
C ALA A 167 -16.80 -18.38 -6.33
N GLN A 168 -16.45 -19.34 -5.48
CA GLN A 168 -17.28 -19.75 -4.34
C GLN A 168 -17.02 -18.95 -3.06
N GLN A 169 -15.79 -18.48 -2.86
CA GLN A 169 -15.35 -17.92 -1.59
C GLN A 169 -14.89 -16.46 -1.70
N ILE A 170 -14.08 -16.12 -2.70
CA ILE A 170 -13.46 -14.80 -2.82
C ILE A 170 -14.41 -13.79 -3.46
N ALA A 171 -15.00 -14.12 -4.61
CA ALA A 171 -15.90 -13.21 -5.32
C ALA A 171 -17.13 -12.79 -4.49
N PRO A 172 -17.82 -13.70 -3.76
CA PRO A 172 -18.93 -13.29 -2.88
C PRO A 172 -18.49 -12.40 -1.72
N PHE A 173 -17.30 -12.67 -1.14
CA PHE A 173 -16.74 -11.83 -0.08
C PHE A 173 -16.41 -10.43 -0.60
N ASN A 174 -15.67 -10.33 -1.70
CA ASN A 174 -15.32 -9.06 -2.35
C ASN A 174 -16.54 -8.24 -2.78
N ALA A 175 -17.61 -8.91 -3.25
CA ALA A 175 -18.86 -8.26 -3.63
C ALA A 175 -19.62 -7.66 -2.42
N ALA A 176 -19.43 -8.19 -1.22
CA ALA A 176 -20.07 -7.68 0.00
C ALA A 176 -19.34 -6.47 0.62
N LEU A 177 -18.05 -6.28 0.32
CA LEU A 177 -17.23 -5.25 0.96
C LEU A 177 -17.71 -3.81 0.70
N PRO A 178 -18.18 -3.40 -0.50
CA PRO A 178 -18.69 -2.05 -0.71
C PRO A 178 -19.87 -1.69 0.19
N ALA A 179 -20.82 -2.61 0.37
CA ALA A 179 -21.96 -2.41 1.26
C ALA A 179 -21.52 -2.35 2.72
N LEU A 180 -20.62 -3.23 3.14
CA LEU A 180 -20.06 -3.21 4.50
C LEU A 180 -19.28 -1.91 4.78
N ALA A 181 -18.45 -1.46 3.85
CA ALA A 181 -17.72 -0.21 3.98
C ALA A 181 -18.69 0.97 4.08
N SER A 182 -19.73 1.02 3.26
CA SER A 182 -20.77 2.05 3.34
C SER A 182 -21.55 2.02 4.66
N GLU A 183 -21.84 0.83 5.21
CA GLU A 183 -22.51 0.66 6.49
C GLU A 183 -21.65 1.20 7.64
N LEU A 184 -20.36 0.92 7.61
CA LEU A 184 -19.45 1.20 8.73
C LEU A 184 -18.79 2.57 8.64
N SER A 185 -18.67 3.16 7.45
CA SER A 185 -17.98 4.44 7.23
C SER A 185 -18.66 5.60 7.96
N THR A 186 -17.87 6.46 8.58
CA THR A 186 -18.35 7.70 9.22
C THR A 186 -17.52 8.89 8.75
N PRO A 187 -18.02 10.14 8.87
CA PRO A 187 -17.21 11.31 8.55
C PRO A 187 -15.90 11.44 9.35
N ALA A 188 -15.86 10.88 10.57
CA ALA A 188 -14.66 10.91 11.42
C ALA A 188 -13.68 9.77 11.10
N SER A 189 -14.18 8.60 10.71
CA SER A 189 -13.40 7.40 10.39
C SER A 189 -13.93 6.78 9.09
N PRO A 190 -13.57 7.36 7.93
CA PRO A 190 -14.07 6.87 6.65
C PRO A 190 -13.42 5.54 6.28
N ILE A 191 -14.20 4.71 5.58
CA ILE A 191 -13.75 3.45 4.99
C ILE A 191 -13.89 3.52 3.47
N ALA A 192 -12.82 3.22 2.74
CA ALA A 192 -12.86 3.06 1.29
C ALA A 192 -12.44 1.66 0.88
N VAL A 193 -13.12 1.10 -0.13
CA VAL A 193 -12.75 -0.20 -0.68
C VAL A 193 -11.68 -0.03 -1.74
N VAL A 194 -10.58 -0.75 -1.61
CA VAL A 194 -9.49 -0.81 -2.60
C VAL A 194 -9.63 -2.10 -3.40
N ASP A 195 -9.70 -1.99 -4.72
CA ASP A 195 -9.86 -3.16 -5.59
C ASP A 195 -8.50 -3.79 -5.92
N GLN A 196 -8.06 -4.75 -5.11
CA GLN A 196 -6.89 -5.59 -5.41
C GLN A 196 -7.22 -6.79 -6.30
N TYR A 197 -8.51 -7.02 -6.61
CA TYR A 197 -8.96 -8.19 -7.36
C TYR A 197 -9.01 -7.92 -8.87
N GLY A 198 -9.48 -6.73 -9.27
CA GLY A 198 -9.62 -6.35 -10.67
C GLY A 198 -8.28 -6.20 -11.38
N GLY A 199 -8.07 -6.98 -12.44
CA GLY A 199 -6.82 -6.99 -13.22
C GLY A 199 -5.69 -7.79 -12.59
N TYR A 200 -5.96 -8.52 -11.49
CA TYR A 200 -5.04 -9.49 -10.91
C TYR A 200 -5.40 -10.89 -11.42
N ASP A 201 -4.43 -11.60 -12.00
CA ASP A 201 -4.57 -12.98 -12.44
C ASP A 201 -4.00 -13.91 -11.37
N GLY A 202 -4.86 -14.66 -10.70
CA GLY A 202 -4.45 -15.52 -9.58
C GLY A 202 -3.53 -16.69 -9.98
N ALA A 203 -3.40 -17.01 -11.27
CA ALA A 203 -2.47 -18.03 -11.76
C ALA A 203 -1.16 -17.43 -12.28
N ALA A 204 -1.20 -16.24 -12.89
CA ALA A 204 -0.01 -15.58 -13.44
C ALA A 204 0.73 -14.71 -12.42
N ASP A 205 0.01 -14.09 -11.49
CA ASP A 205 0.56 -13.11 -10.53
C ASP A 205 0.87 -13.73 -9.15
N ASN A 206 0.63 -15.03 -9.00
CA ASN A 206 0.94 -15.76 -7.77
C ASN A 206 2.08 -16.75 -8.03
N GLY A 207 2.88 -16.98 -6.98
CA GLY A 207 3.92 -18.00 -6.98
C GLY A 207 3.35 -19.42 -7.10
N ALA A 208 4.25 -20.40 -6.99
CA ALA A 208 3.93 -21.82 -7.23
C ALA A 208 2.82 -22.41 -6.34
N ASP A 209 2.53 -21.79 -5.18
CA ASP A 209 1.43 -22.22 -4.32
C ASP A 209 0.04 -21.70 -4.77
N GLY A 210 0.01 -20.79 -5.74
CA GLY A 210 -1.19 -20.20 -6.29
C GLY A 210 -1.98 -19.34 -5.29
N ILE A 211 -1.36 -18.88 -4.20
CA ILE A 211 -1.99 -18.09 -3.14
C ILE A 211 -1.21 -16.81 -2.88
N HIS A 212 0.12 -16.90 -2.75
CA HIS A 212 0.95 -15.75 -2.43
C HIS A 212 1.42 -15.07 -3.71
N PRO A 213 1.37 -13.72 -3.77
CA PRO A 213 1.84 -12.97 -4.91
C PRO A 213 3.30 -13.29 -5.23
N ASP A 214 3.61 -13.39 -6.51
CA ASP A 214 4.99 -13.30 -6.95
C ASP A 214 5.43 -11.83 -7.02
N ARG A 215 6.58 -11.58 -7.65
CA ARG A 215 7.11 -10.22 -7.80
C ARG A 215 6.09 -9.27 -8.47
N GLY A 216 5.51 -9.68 -9.60
CA GLY A 216 4.58 -8.86 -10.35
C GLY A 216 3.27 -8.66 -9.59
N GLY A 217 2.78 -9.71 -8.94
CA GLY A 217 1.64 -9.60 -8.04
C GLY A 217 1.87 -8.61 -6.89
N MET A 218 3.04 -8.63 -6.24
CA MET A 218 3.40 -7.67 -5.19
C MET A 218 3.42 -6.22 -5.72
N GLN A 219 3.94 -5.98 -6.92
CA GLN A 219 3.97 -4.66 -7.56
C GLN A 219 2.56 -4.15 -7.89
N LYS A 220 1.67 -5.00 -8.43
CA LYS A 220 0.26 -4.66 -8.67
C LYS A 220 -0.45 -4.25 -7.38
N ILE A 221 -0.27 -5.03 -6.31
CA ILE A 221 -0.88 -4.74 -5.00
C ILE A 221 -0.39 -3.39 -4.47
N ALA A 222 0.91 -3.13 -4.56
CA ALA A 222 1.51 -1.86 -4.14
C ALA A 222 0.96 -0.67 -4.93
N ALA A 223 0.88 -0.77 -6.26
CA ALA A 223 0.37 0.30 -7.12
C ALA A 223 -1.09 0.68 -6.78
N ARG A 224 -1.95 -0.30 -6.50
CA ARG A 224 -3.32 -0.08 -6.06
C ARG A 224 -3.40 0.58 -4.68
N TRP A 225 -2.53 0.16 -3.75
CA TRP A 225 -2.44 0.83 -2.44
C TRP A 225 -1.97 2.27 -2.57
N TYR A 226 -0.94 2.54 -3.38
CA TYR A 226 -0.41 3.88 -3.60
C TYR A 226 -1.47 4.84 -4.18
N ALA A 227 -2.20 4.39 -5.21
CA ALA A 227 -3.29 5.18 -5.79
C ALA A 227 -4.39 5.51 -4.76
N ALA A 228 -4.65 4.59 -3.82
CA ALA A 228 -5.65 4.78 -2.78
C ALA A 228 -5.18 5.61 -1.58
N LEU A 229 -3.90 5.50 -1.23
CA LEU A 229 -3.31 6.11 -0.04
C LEU A 229 -2.93 7.57 -0.27
N THR A 230 -2.32 7.91 -1.41
CA THR A 230 -1.77 9.26 -1.67
C THR A 230 -2.76 10.43 -1.53
N PRO A 231 -4.06 10.31 -1.87
CA PRO A 231 -5.04 11.37 -1.61
C PRO A 231 -5.23 11.65 -0.11
N LEU A 232 -5.02 10.65 0.74
CA LEU A 232 -5.09 10.78 2.20
C LEU A 232 -3.85 11.46 2.79
N LEU A 233 -2.73 11.42 2.07
CA LEU A 233 -1.46 12.02 2.48
C LEU A 233 -1.34 13.48 2.05
N SER A 234 -2.02 13.87 0.96
CA SER A 234 -1.95 15.21 0.37
C SER A 234 -2.89 16.25 1.01
N ALA A 235 -3.64 15.89 2.05
CA ALA A 235 -4.58 16.80 2.71
C ALA A 235 -3.85 17.70 3.75
N PRO A 236 -3.87 19.04 3.62
CA PRO A 236 -3.37 19.92 4.67
C PRO A 236 -4.31 19.84 5.90
N GLY A 237 -3.75 19.74 7.10
CA GLY A 237 -4.50 19.59 8.36
C GLY A 237 -5.33 20.83 8.77
N PRO A 238 -5.61 21.00 10.07
CA PRO A 238 -6.70 20.36 10.78
C PRO A 238 -8.06 20.93 10.31
N THR A 239 -8.85 20.13 9.61
CA THR A 239 -10.28 20.44 9.42
C THR A 239 -11.08 19.22 9.83
N THR A 240 -11.99 19.40 10.78
CA THR A 240 -12.85 18.40 11.44
C THR A 240 -13.89 17.74 10.52
N THR A 241 -13.66 17.78 9.21
CA THR A 241 -14.44 17.10 8.19
C THR A 241 -13.47 16.43 7.24
N VAL A 242 -13.25 15.13 7.45
CA VAL A 242 -12.48 14.29 6.53
C VAL A 242 -13.30 14.19 5.24
N PRO A 243 -12.78 14.62 4.08
CA PRO A 243 -13.51 14.48 2.83
C PRO A 243 -13.77 12.98 2.54
N PRO A 244 -14.90 12.63 1.89
CA PRO A 244 -15.11 11.26 1.43
C PRO A 244 -13.95 10.84 0.54
N ILE A 245 -13.44 9.63 0.77
CA ILE A 245 -12.32 9.07 0.00
C ILE A 245 -12.82 8.78 -1.41
N ILE A 246 -12.42 9.60 -2.37
CA ILE A 246 -12.60 9.35 -3.80
C ILE A 246 -11.26 8.88 -4.33
N LEU A 247 -11.17 7.60 -4.72
CA LEU A 247 -9.95 7.04 -5.31
C LEU A 247 -9.68 7.74 -6.65
N PRO A 248 -8.53 8.40 -6.85
CA PRO A 248 -8.16 8.92 -8.15
C PRO A 248 -7.88 7.78 -9.13
N THR A 249 -8.11 8.04 -10.41
CA THR A 249 -7.53 7.24 -11.50
C THR A 249 -6.00 7.28 -11.37
N PRO A 250 -5.28 6.16 -11.55
CA PRO A 250 -3.81 6.13 -11.39
C PRO A 250 -3.15 7.24 -12.22
N THR A 251 -2.20 7.95 -11.61
CA THR A 251 -1.49 9.04 -12.29
C THR A 251 -0.63 8.44 -13.41
N PRO A 252 -0.75 8.92 -14.65
CA PRO A 252 0.02 8.40 -15.77
C PRO A 252 1.53 8.58 -15.56
N LEU A 253 2.29 7.48 -15.61
CA LEU A 253 3.75 7.47 -15.52
C LEU A 253 4.34 7.87 -16.88
N VAL A 254 4.70 9.13 -17.11
CA VAL A 254 5.21 9.60 -18.43
C VAL A 254 6.72 9.82 -18.38
N VAL A 255 7.48 8.98 -19.09
CA VAL A 255 8.94 9.12 -19.20
C VAL A 255 9.30 10.28 -20.13
N PRO A 256 10.21 11.20 -19.77
CA PRO A 256 10.56 12.34 -20.61
C PRO A 256 11.12 11.94 -21.98
N GLY A 257 10.37 12.24 -23.04
CA GLY A 257 10.69 11.82 -24.42
C GLY A 257 9.78 10.71 -24.94
N GLY A 258 8.92 10.15 -24.09
CA GLY A 258 7.81 9.28 -24.50
C GLY A 258 6.64 10.06 -25.12
N THR A 259 5.77 9.32 -25.80
CA THR A 259 4.55 9.81 -26.44
C THR A 259 3.29 9.52 -25.64
N GLY A 260 3.39 8.70 -24.59
CA GLY A 260 2.28 8.32 -23.72
C GLY A 260 2.75 7.93 -22.32
N SER A 261 1.84 7.31 -21.56
CA SER A 261 2.20 6.72 -20.26
C SER A 261 2.96 5.43 -20.51
N ALA A 262 4.04 5.22 -19.76
CA ALA A 262 4.75 3.98 -19.72
C ALA A 262 3.76 2.85 -19.42
N GLY A 263 3.74 1.87 -20.32
CA GLY A 263 2.81 0.76 -20.29
C GLY A 263 3.48 -0.51 -19.77
N ASP A 264 2.68 -1.32 -19.11
CA ASP A 264 2.99 -2.69 -18.68
C ASP A 264 2.10 -3.64 -19.51
N PRO A 265 2.51 -4.02 -20.74
CA PRO A 265 1.64 -4.72 -21.67
C PRO A 265 1.43 -6.20 -21.33
N ASN A 266 2.27 -6.77 -20.45
CA ASN A 266 2.14 -8.15 -19.96
C ASN A 266 1.55 -8.21 -18.55
N ASP A 267 1.21 -7.05 -17.97
CA ASP A 267 0.72 -6.89 -16.61
C ASP A 267 1.65 -7.63 -15.61
N ASP A 268 2.97 -7.45 -15.68
CA ASP A 268 3.92 -8.05 -14.72
C ASP A 268 4.45 -7.06 -13.66
N GLY A 269 3.92 -5.85 -13.65
CA GLY A 269 4.32 -4.78 -12.74
C GLY A 269 5.51 -3.94 -13.22
N LEU A 270 6.12 -4.29 -14.35
CA LEU A 270 7.21 -3.56 -14.97
C LEU A 270 6.73 -2.90 -16.28
N CYS A 271 7.22 -1.69 -16.57
CA CYS A 271 6.76 -0.93 -17.73
C CYS A 271 7.68 -1.13 -18.93
N GLU A 272 7.41 -2.11 -19.80
CA GLU A 272 8.26 -2.34 -20.99
C GLU A 272 7.92 -1.46 -22.19
N ASP A 273 6.71 -0.88 -22.24
CA ASP A 273 6.37 0.18 -23.18
C ASP A 273 6.76 1.53 -22.56
N VAL A 274 8.06 1.72 -22.35
CA VAL A 274 8.66 2.88 -21.65
C VAL A 274 8.26 4.20 -22.31
N ASN A 275 8.13 4.22 -23.64
CA ASN A 275 7.76 5.42 -24.38
C ASN A 275 6.23 5.62 -24.49
N GLY A 276 5.43 4.64 -24.09
CA GLY A 276 3.98 4.71 -24.05
C GLY A 276 3.32 4.78 -25.44
N ASN A 277 3.91 4.15 -26.46
CA ASN A 277 3.36 4.09 -27.81
C ASN A 277 2.45 2.87 -28.04
N GLY A 278 2.28 2.02 -27.04
CA GLY A 278 1.51 0.79 -27.07
C GLY A 278 2.27 -0.41 -27.62
N ARG A 279 3.61 -0.38 -27.69
CA ARG A 279 4.45 -1.47 -28.20
C ARG A 279 5.67 -1.64 -27.30
N LYS A 280 6.11 -2.89 -27.14
CA LYS A 280 7.41 -3.25 -26.56
C LYS A 280 8.42 -3.38 -27.69
N ASP A 281 9.19 -2.33 -27.97
CA ASP A 281 10.15 -2.32 -29.07
C ASP A 281 11.50 -1.65 -28.70
N PHE A 282 12.41 -1.56 -29.67
CA PHE A 282 13.75 -1.03 -29.43
C PHE A 282 13.75 0.45 -29.04
N ALA A 283 12.70 1.22 -29.38
CA ALA A 283 12.59 2.60 -28.96
C ALA A 283 12.39 2.72 -27.45
N ASP A 284 11.77 1.73 -26.80
CA ASP A 284 11.65 1.66 -25.34
C ASP A 284 13.01 1.45 -24.67
N VAL A 285 13.80 0.51 -25.18
CA VAL A 285 15.17 0.25 -24.70
C VAL A 285 16.03 1.50 -24.84
N VAL A 286 15.96 2.18 -25.98
CA VAL A 286 16.70 3.43 -26.21
C VAL A 286 16.24 4.54 -25.27
N LEU A 287 14.93 4.71 -25.08
CA LEU A 287 14.42 5.73 -24.17
C LEU A 287 14.82 5.43 -22.73
N PHE A 288 14.67 4.18 -22.29
CA PHE A 288 15.03 3.72 -20.97
C PHE A 288 16.52 3.95 -20.68
N PHE A 289 17.40 3.51 -21.58
CA PHE A 289 18.84 3.74 -21.48
C PHE A 289 19.18 5.23 -21.36
N ASN A 290 18.53 6.09 -22.15
CA ASN A 290 18.75 7.54 -22.13
C ASN A 290 18.10 8.25 -20.92
N ARG A 291 17.31 7.52 -20.12
CA ARG A 291 16.54 8.04 -18.98
C ARG A 291 16.73 7.22 -17.72
N LEU A 292 17.79 6.41 -17.61
CA LEU A 292 18.10 5.61 -16.42
C LEU A 292 18.04 6.44 -15.13
N ASP A 293 18.68 7.61 -15.11
CA ASP A 293 18.65 8.51 -13.94
C ASP A 293 17.24 8.99 -13.59
N TRP A 294 16.41 9.25 -14.61
CA TRP A 294 15.04 9.68 -14.39
C TRP A 294 14.19 8.52 -13.86
N CYS A 295 14.27 7.36 -14.50
CA CYS A 295 13.58 6.13 -14.09
C CYS A 295 13.95 5.74 -12.65
N ALA A 296 15.24 5.80 -12.31
CA ALA A 296 15.77 5.58 -10.97
C ALA A 296 15.16 6.53 -9.92
N GLY A 297 14.98 7.81 -10.28
CA GLY A 297 14.52 8.84 -9.35
C GLY A 297 12.99 8.98 -9.23
N HIS A 298 12.20 8.38 -10.14
CA HIS A 298 10.74 8.63 -10.20
C HIS A 298 9.89 7.37 -10.07
N ALA A 299 10.30 6.26 -10.67
CA ALA A 299 9.55 5.00 -10.58
C ALA A 299 10.48 3.78 -10.67
N PRO A 300 11.47 3.65 -9.78
CA PRO A 300 12.44 2.55 -9.86
C PRO A 300 11.76 1.18 -9.76
N TRP A 301 10.66 1.07 -9.02
CA TRP A 301 9.86 -0.15 -8.93
C TRP A 301 9.25 -0.59 -10.27
N ALA A 302 9.06 0.31 -11.23
CA ALA A 302 8.47 0.04 -12.54
C ALA A 302 9.50 -0.34 -13.60
N PHE A 303 10.79 -0.14 -13.32
CA PHE A 303 11.86 -0.29 -14.31
C PHE A 303 13.02 -1.18 -13.83
N ASP A 304 12.91 -1.77 -12.62
CA ASP A 304 13.90 -2.71 -12.06
C ASP A 304 13.70 -4.09 -12.70
N PHE A 305 14.06 -4.22 -13.97
CA PHE A 305 13.83 -5.43 -14.74
C PHE A 305 14.58 -6.65 -14.18
N ASN A 306 15.71 -6.45 -13.51
CA ASN A 306 16.51 -7.54 -12.96
C ASN A 306 16.21 -7.89 -11.48
N GLY A 307 15.46 -7.04 -10.77
CA GLY A 307 15.03 -7.29 -9.39
C GLY A 307 16.09 -7.10 -8.33
N ASN A 308 17.10 -6.30 -8.60
CA ASN A 308 18.18 -6.04 -7.66
C ASN A 308 17.92 -4.82 -6.75
N GLY A 309 16.77 -4.14 -6.92
CA GLY A 309 16.38 -2.97 -6.14
C GLY A 309 17.09 -1.68 -6.58
N ARG A 310 17.71 -1.66 -7.75
CA ARG A 310 18.38 -0.50 -8.35
C ARG A 310 18.02 -0.43 -9.83
N ILE A 311 18.10 0.79 -10.37
CA ILE A 311 17.99 1.02 -11.81
C ILE A 311 19.38 1.29 -12.34
N ASP A 312 19.92 0.35 -13.09
CA ASP A 312 21.24 0.44 -13.70
C ASP A 312 21.31 -0.26 -15.06
N PHE A 313 22.52 -0.42 -15.60
CA PHE A 313 22.71 -1.03 -16.92
C PHE A 313 22.32 -2.50 -16.99
N ALA A 314 22.15 -3.18 -15.86
CA ALA A 314 21.67 -4.56 -15.85
C ALA A 314 20.15 -4.66 -16.02
N ASP A 315 19.43 -3.52 -16.05
CA ASP A 315 18.00 -3.46 -16.35
C ASP A 315 17.71 -3.25 -17.85
N VAL A 316 18.73 -2.93 -18.66
CA VAL A 316 18.58 -2.60 -20.10
C VAL A 316 18.58 -3.84 -20.99
#